data_AF-A0A966C076-F1
#
_entry.id   AF-A0A966C076-F1
#
_cell.length_a   1.000
_cell.length_b   1.000
_cell.length_c   1.000
_cell.angle_alpha   90.00
_cell.angle_beta   90.00
_cell.angle_gamma   90.00
#
_symmetry.space_group_name_H-M   'P 1'
#
loop_
_entity.id
_entity.type
_entity.pdbx_description
1 polymer ?
#
loop_
_entity_poly.entity_id
_entity_poly.type
_entity_poly.pdbx_seq_one_letter_code
_entity_poly.pdbx_strand_id
1 'polypeptide(L)'
;MVKDATLYNETLQIAKAMQKCVGEPQTELILENDGANDLKKIIAENSDEFIDAIHKLGLHVEHNERTENLQNSSTTILTLQTTCFKVDFNDNSVRIAPLK
;
A
#
# COMPACT_ATOMS: atom_id res chain seq x y z
N MET A 1 8.42 33.81 -34.95
CA MET A 1 7.21 34.14 -34.15
C MET A 1 6.40 32.86 -34.01
N VAL A 2 6.31 32.29 -32.82
CA VAL A 2 5.39 31.18 -32.54
C VAL A 2 4.05 31.79 -32.14
N LYS A 3 3.02 31.50 -32.94
CA LYS A 3 1.64 31.93 -32.75
C LYS A 3 0.94 30.98 -31.77
N ASP A 4 0.20 31.57 -30.85
CA ASP A 4 -0.91 30.98 -30.08
C ASP A 4 -0.56 29.84 -29.10
N ALA A 5 -0.12 30.23 -27.89
CA ALA A 5 -0.19 29.37 -26.71
C ALA A 5 -1.56 29.56 -26.04
N THR A 6 -2.48 28.63 -26.25
CA THR A 6 -3.78 28.62 -25.57
C THR A 6 -3.63 27.89 -24.24
N LEU A 7 -3.76 28.63 -23.12
CA LEU A 7 -3.73 28.05 -21.78
C LEU A 7 -5.11 27.44 -21.47
N TYR A 8 -5.20 26.11 -21.45
CA TYR A 8 -6.36 25.40 -20.94
C TYR A 8 -6.23 25.26 -19.43
N ASN A 9 -7.12 25.92 -18.68
CA ASN A 9 -7.16 25.85 -17.23
C ASN A 9 -8.08 24.68 -16.83
N GLU A 10 -7.56 23.45 -16.94
CA GLU A 10 -8.29 22.24 -16.55
C GLU A 10 -8.02 21.93 -15.07
N THR A 11 -9.09 21.87 -14.27
CA THR A 11 -8.99 21.43 -12.87
C THR A 11 -9.14 19.91 -12.82
N LEU A 12 -8.01 19.19 -12.84
CA LEU A 12 -8.01 17.73 -12.69
C LEU A 12 -8.31 17.37 -11.23
N GLN A 13 -9.50 16.82 -10.96
CA GLN A 13 -9.83 16.30 -9.63
C GLN A 13 -9.22 14.91 -9.45
N ILE A 14 -8.07 14.87 -8.77
CA ILE A 14 -7.37 13.62 -8.43
C ILE A 14 -7.96 13.06 -7.13
N ALA A 15 -8.35 11.79 -7.15
CA ALA A 15 -8.83 11.10 -5.95
C ALA A 15 -7.77 11.13 -4.83
N LYS A 16 -8.20 11.20 -3.56
CA LYS A 16 -7.28 11.29 -2.41
C LYS A 16 -6.21 10.17 -2.38
N ALA A 17 -6.56 8.97 -2.82
CA ALA A 17 -5.63 7.83 -2.92
C ALA A 17 -4.61 7.93 -4.07
N MET A 18 -4.85 8.80 -5.06
CA MET A 18 -3.97 9.06 -6.19
C MET A 18 -3.13 10.33 -6.00
N GLN A 19 -3.26 11.00 -4.84
CA GLN A 19 -2.38 12.10 -4.49
C GLN A 19 -0.98 11.54 -4.20
N LYS A 20 0.05 12.27 -4.64
CA LYS A 20 1.44 11.91 -4.34
C LYS A 20 1.62 11.89 -2.83
N CYS A 21 2.01 10.74 -2.32
CA CYS A 21 2.35 10.60 -0.91
C CYS A 21 3.62 11.38 -0.58
N VAL A 22 3.66 12.00 0.60
CA VAL A 22 4.83 12.69 1.15
C VAL A 22 5.13 12.04 2.50
N GLY A 23 6.39 11.72 2.74
CA GLY A 23 6.84 11.11 3.98
C GLY A 23 8.26 10.56 3.84
N GLU A 24 8.87 10.21 4.98
CA GLU A 24 10.20 9.61 5.00
C GLU A 24 10.10 8.08 4.97
N PRO A 25 10.86 7.41 4.07
CA PRO A 25 10.93 5.95 4.04
C PRO A 25 11.36 5.39 5.39
N GLN A 26 10.59 4.44 5.93
CA GLN A 26 10.95 3.68 7.12
C GLN A 26 11.73 2.42 6.73
N THR A 27 11.80 1.44 7.64
CA THR A 27 12.45 0.15 7.41
C THR A 27 12.01 -0.50 6.09
N GLU A 28 12.98 -0.77 5.23
CA GLU A 28 12.76 -1.34 3.90
C GLU A 28 12.56 -2.86 3.98
N LEU A 29 11.56 -3.36 3.26
CA LEU A 29 11.45 -4.76 2.86
C LEU A 29 12.18 -4.94 1.54
N ILE A 30 13.07 -5.92 1.45
CA ILE A 30 13.78 -6.27 0.23
C ILE A 30 13.22 -7.60 -0.25
N LEU A 31 12.62 -7.61 -1.44
CA LEU A 31 12.14 -8.82 -2.11
C LEU A 31 13.10 -9.16 -3.23
N GLU A 32 13.59 -10.39 -3.26
CA GLU A 32 14.42 -10.87 -4.36
C GLU A 32 13.59 -11.01 -5.64
N ASN A 33 14.25 -10.75 -6.77
CA ASN A 33 13.62 -10.62 -8.06
C ASN A 33 14.60 -10.99 -9.18
N ASP A 34 14.24 -11.92 -10.05
CA ASP A 34 15.04 -12.28 -11.23
C ASP A 34 14.77 -11.34 -12.43
N GLY A 35 14.89 -10.02 -12.21
CA GLY A 35 14.72 -9.01 -13.27
C GLY A 35 13.27 -8.82 -13.78
N ALA A 36 12.28 -9.31 -13.06
CA ALA A 36 10.88 -8.99 -13.29
C ALA A 36 10.59 -7.52 -12.96
N ASN A 37 9.78 -6.86 -13.80
CA ASN A 37 9.36 -5.46 -13.59
C ASN A 37 7.93 -5.35 -13.05
N ASP A 38 7.29 -6.47 -12.73
CA ASP A 38 5.91 -6.51 -12.24
C ASP A 38 5.88 -6.71 -10.72
N LEU A 39 5.58 -5.63 -9.99
CA LEU A 39 5.46 -5.65 -8.54
C LEU A 39 4.46 -6.70 -8.04
N LYS A 40 3.34 -6.90 -8.75
CA LYS A 40 2.31 -7.85 -8.30
C LYS A 40 2.83 -9.27 -8.35
N LYS A 41 3.57 -9.60 -9.40
CA LYS A 41 4.20 -10.91 -9.56
C LYS A 41 5.25 -11.14 -8.48
N ILE A 42 6.11 -10.14 -8.23
CA ILE A 42 7.16 -10.20 -7.21
C ILE A 42 6.57 -10.37 -5.81
N ILE A 43 5.50 -9.64 -5.48
CA ILE A 43 4.78 -9.80 -4.21
C ILE A 43 4.16 -11.19 -4.11
N ALA A 44 3.60 -11.74 -5.20
CA ALA A 44 3.00 -13.07 -5.19
C ALA A 44 4.06 -14.18 -4.98
N GLU A 45 5.22 -14.04 -5.61
CA GLU A 45 6.35 -14.97 -5.46
C GLU A 45 6.98 -14.91 -4.06
N ASN A 46 7.02 -13.72 -3.45
CA ASN A 46 7.55 -13.49 -2.10
C ASN A 46 6.44 -13.19 -1.08
N SER A 47 5.31 -13.89 -1.20
CA SER A 47 4.08 -13.54 -0.47
C SER A 47 4.22 -13.63 1.06
N ASP A 48 4.93 -14.63 1.57
CA ASP A 48 5.13 -14.81 3.01
C ASP A 48 5.92 -13.64 3.62
N GLU A 49 7.01 -13.23 2.97
CA GLU A 49 7.85 -12.11 3.40
C GLU A 49 7.08 -10.78 3.36
N PHE A 50 6.28 -10.59 2.31
CA PHE A 50 5.43 -9.42 2.18
C PHE A 50 4.35 -9.38 3.27
N ILE A 51 3.65 -10.49 3.52
CA ILE A 51 2.60 -10.55 4.55
C ILE A 51 3.19 -10.30 5.94
N ASP A 52 4.36 -10.87 6.26
CA ASP A 52 5.02 -10.66 7.56
C ASP A 52 5.44 -9.19 7.74
N ALA A 53 5.95 -8.55 6.68
CA ALA A 53 6.28 -7.13 6.69
C ALA A 53 5.04 -6.25 6.91
N ILE A 54 3.95 -6.54 6.20
CA ILE A 54 2.68 -5.82 6.33
C ILE A 54 2.08 -5.99 7.73
N HIS A 55 2.16 -7.19 8.31
CA HIS A 55 1.74 -7.45 9.70
C HIS A 55 2.52 -6.58 10.71
N LYS A 56 3.82 -6.37 10.50
CA LYS A 56 4.65 -5.50 11.37
C LYS A 56 4.26 -4.02 11.29
N LEU A 57 3.56 -3.58 10.24
CA LEU A 57 3.02 -2.22 10.17
C LEU A 57 1.84 -1.99 11.12
N GLY A 58 1.26 -3.08 11.62
CA GLY A 58 0.12 -3.08 12.52
C GLY A 58 -1.20 -3.22 11.76
N LEU A 59 -2.11 -3.97 12.36
CA LEU A 59 -3.49 -4.12 11.93
C LEU A 59 -4.40 -3.41 12.91
N HIS A 60 -5.39 -2.70 12.39
CA HIS A 60 -6.51 -2.24 13.22
C HIS A 60 -7.45 -3.41 13.45
N VAL A 61 -7.63 -3.79 14.71
CA VAL A 61 -8.50 -4.91 15.11
C VAL A 61 -9.75 -4.34 15.76
N GLU A 62 -10.91 -4.60 15.16
CA GLU A 62 -12.21 -4.31 15.76
C GLU A 62 -12.87 -5.62 16.12
N HIS A 63 -13.26 -5.78 17.38
CA HIS A 63 -13.95 -6.96 17.87
C HIS A 63 -15.31 -6.56 18.42
N ASN A 64 -16.36 -7.22 17.97
CA ASN A 64 -17.72 -6.97 18.40
C ASN A 64 -18.38 -8.30 18.79
N GLU A 65 -18.87 -8.37 20.02
CA GLU A 65 -19.55 -9.52 20.59
C GLU A 65 -20.99 -9.12 20.94
N ARG A 66 -21.95 -9.93 20.47
CA ARG A 66 -23.37 -9.71 20.70
C ARG A 66 -24.01 -11.01 21.16
N THR A 67 -24.65 -10.96 22.33
CA THR A 67 -25.46 -12.07 22.83
C THR A 67 -26.94 -11.73 22.70
N GLU A 68 -27.69 -12.52 21.94
CA GLU A 68 -29.14 -12.41 21.81
C GLU A 68 -29.79 -13.79 22.00
N ASN A 69 -30.88 -13.86 22.78
CA ASN A 69 -31.60 -15.12 23.04
C ASN A 69 -30.69 -16.28 23.49
N LEU A 70 -29.72 -15.99 24.37
CA LEU A 70 -28.70 -16.96 24.86
C LEU A 70 -27.76 -17.51 23.76
N GLN A 71 -27.80 -16.94 22.54
CA GLN A 71 -26.84 -17.23 21.48
C GLN A 71 -25.81 -16.12 21.42
N ASN A 72 -24.54 -16.52 21.47
CA ASN A 72 -23.41 -15.62 21.35
C ASN A 72 -22.95 -15.58 19.89
N SER A 73 -22.78 -14.37 19.37
CA SER A 73 -22.15 -14.11 18.08
C SER A 73 -20.97 -13.16 18.30
N SER A 74 -19.84 -13.46 17.68
CA SER A 74 -18.64 -12.64 17.74
C SER A 74 -18.13 -12.40 16.33
N THR A 75 -17.82 -11.15 16.02
CA THR A 75 -17.19 -10.74 14.76
C THR A 75 -15.88 -10.04 15.08
N THR A 76 -14.79 -10.49 14.46
CA THR A 76 -13.50 -9.80 14.50
C THR A 76 -13.16 -9.30 13.10
N ILE A 77 -12.94 -8.01 12.95
CA ILE A 77 -12.55 -7.34 11.72
C ILE A 77 -11.08 -6.94 11.84
N LEU A 78 -10.26 -7.39 10.88
CA LEU A 78 -8.85 -7.05 10.76
C LEU A 78 -8.70 -6.09 9.57
N THR A 79 -8.34 -4.83 9.84
CA THR A 79 -8.18 -3.80 8.81
C THR A 79 -6.72 -3.38 8.71
N LEU A 80 -6.14 -3.50 7.52
CA LEU A 80 -4.84 -2.93 7.22
C LEU A 80 -4.98 -1.41 7.06
N GLN A 81 -4.14 -0.63 7.76
CA GLN A 81 -4.18 0.81 7.61
C GLN A 81 -3.69 1.22 6.21
N THR A 82 -4.40 2.17 5.61
CA THR A 82 -3.99 2.78 4.34
C THR A 82 -2.63 3.43 4.53
N THR A 83 -1.60 2.82 3.93
CA THR A 83 -0.21 3.23 4.06
C THR A 83 0.36 3.52 2.67
N CYS A 84 1.10 4.60 2.55
CA CYS A 84 1.85 4.91 1.34
C CYS A 84 3.18 4.17 1.33
N PHE A 85 3.59 3.66 0.17
CA PHE A 85 4.87 2.96 0.03
C PHE A 85 5.73 3.63 -1.03
N LYS A 86 7.03 3.76 -0.74
CA LYS A 86 8.06 3.97 -1.75
C LYS A 86 8.50 2.60 -2.25
N VAL A 87 8.51 2.43 -3.57
CA VAL A 87 8.93 1.19 -4.23
C VAL A 87 10.06 1.52 -5.19
N ASP A 88 11.22 0.94 -4.95
CA ASP A 88 12.40 1.09 -5.79
C ASP A 88 12.74 -0.27 -6.44
N PHE A 89 12.78 -0.31 -7.76
CA PHE A 89 13.18 -1.49 -8.53
C PHE A 89 14.68 -1.42 -8.82
N ASN A 90 15.40 -2.50 -8.53
CA ASN A 90 16.77 -2.74 -8.94
C ASN A 90 16.85 -4.03 -9.76
N ASP A 91 18.00 -4.28 -10.41
CA ASP A 91 18.18 -5.40 -11.34
C ASP A 91 17.82 -6.77 -10.72
N ASN A 92 18.11 -6.97 -9.43
CA ASN A 92 17.92 -8.26 -8.75
C ASN A 92 16.98 -8.19 -7.53
N SER A 93 16.42 -7.01 -7.22
CA SER A 93 15.60 -6.86 -6.00
C SER A 93 14.65 -5.67 -6.09
N VAL A 94 13.54 -5.77 -5.38
CA VAL A 94 12.61 -4.67 -5.16
C VAL A 94 12.64 -4.27 -3.70
N ARG A 95 12.79 -2.98 -3.45
CA ARG A 95 12.74 -2.40 -2.11
C ARG A 95 11.41 -1.72 -1.90
N ILE A 96 10.72 -2.08 -0.82
CA ILE A 96 9.41 -1.53 -0.46
C ILE A 96 9.54 -0.93 0.94
N ALA A 97 9.29 0.38 1.06
CA ALA A 97 9.37 1.10 2.33
C ALA A 97 8.08 1.86 2.59
N PRO A 98 7.42 1.68 3.75
CA PRO A 98 6.26 2.50 4.11
C PRO A 98 6.74 3.94 4.40
N LEU A 99 5.89 4.91 4.06
CA LEU A 99 6.13 6.33 4.31
C LEU A 99 5.37 6.77 5.57
N LYS A 100 6.04 7.56 6.42
CA LYS A 100 5.44 8.26 7.57
C LYS A 100 5.65 9.76 7.49
#